data_AF-A0A7V1LSP5-F1
#
_entry.id   AF-A0A7V1LSP5-F1
#
_cell.length_a   1.000
_cell.length_b   1.000
_cell.length_c   1.000
_cell.angle_alpha   90.00
_cell.angle_beta   90.00
_cell.angle_gamma   90.00
#
_symmetry.space_group_name_H-M   'P 1'
#
loop_
_entity.id
_entity.type
_entity.pdbx_description
1 polymer ?
#
loop_
_entity_poly.entity_id
_entity_poly.type
_entity_poly.pdbx_seq_one_letter_code
_entity_poly.pdbx_strand_id
1 'polypeptide(L)'
;MAKKYWLVKSEPSVFSIDDLAKSKNKTTCWDGVRNYQARNFMRDEMKIGDEVLFYHSNADPNAVVGYCKVVKEAYVDYTQFDPDNKHYFPKANPENPPWVMVDIKLVKKFKNPV
;
A
#
# COMPACT_ATOMS: atom_id res chain seq x y z
N MET A 1 -15.34 -11.40 11.77
CA MET A 1 -15.69 -10.06 11.25
C MET A 1 -15.98 -10.17 9.76
N ALA A 2 -16.87 -9.34 9.23
CA ALA A 2 -17.11 -9.28 7.78
C ALA A 2 -15.87 -8.72 7.07
N LYS A 3 -15.57 -9.25 5.88
CA LYS A 3 -14.49 -8.78 5.00
C LYS A 3 -14.74 -7.32 4.62
N LYS A 4 -13.70 -6.47 4.73
CA LYS A 4 -13.74 -5.08 4.27
C LYS A 4 -13.07 -4.93 2.90
N TYR A 5 -13.37 -3.82 2.24
CA TYR A 5 -12.86 -3.46 0.93
C TYR A 5 -12.19 -2.10 0.99
N TRP A 6 -11.05 -2.00 0.31
CA TRP A 6 -10.19 -0.83 0.33
C TRP A 6 -9.82 -0.40 -1.08
N LEU A 7 -9.36 0.84 -1.22
CA LEU A 7 -8.71 1.35 -2.43
C LEU A 7 -7.39 1.97 -2.03
N VAL A 8 -6.31 1.53 -2.66
CA VAL A 8 -4.99 2.15 -2.53
C VAL A 8 -4.60 2.81 -3.85
N LYS A 9 -3.87 3.91 -3.75
CA LYS A 9 -3.45 4.72 -4.90
C LYS A 9 -1.94 4.63 -5.04
N SER A 10 -1.46 4.40 -6.27
CA SER A 10 -0.05 4.46 -6.60
C SER A 10 0.12 5.08 -7.99
N GLU A 11 1.17 5.89 -8.16
CA GLU A 11 1.54 6.40 -9.47
C GLU A 11 2.26 5.29 -10.25
N PRO A 12 1.85 4.96 -11.48
CA PRO A 12 2.45 3.85 -12.23
C PRO A 12 3.92 4.05 -12.58
N SER A 13 4.38 5.31 -12.66
CA SER A 13 5.80 5.66 -12.84
C SER A 13 6.65 5.36 -11.61
N VAL A 14 6.03 5.22 -10.43
CA VAL A 14 6.71 4.97 -9.15
C VAL A 14 6.59 3.51 -8.75
N PHE A 15 5.36 2.97 -8.78
CA PHE A 15 5.09 1.57 -8.49
C PHE A 15 3.77 1.14 -9.14
N SER A 16 3.86 0.45 -10.27
CA SER A 16 2.71 -0.02 -11.03
C SER A 16 2.19 -1.39 -10.53
N ILE A 17 1.03 -1.81 -11.05
CA ILE A 17 0.52 -3.16 -10.79
C ILE A 17 1.40 -4.24 -11.45
N ASP A 18 2.11 -3.88 -12.52
CA ASP A 18 3.05 -4.77 -13.19
C ASP A 18 4.34 -4.93 -12.37
N ASP A 19 4.77 -3.89 -11.65
CA ASP A 19 5.86 -4.01 -10.68
C ASP A 19 5.46 -4.94 -9.53
N LEU A 20 4.25 -4.78 -8.98
CA LEU A 20 3.71 -5.72 -7.98
C LEU A 20 3.62 -7.15 -8.52
N ALA A 21 3.25 -7.33 -9.79
CA ALA A 21 3.19 -8.65 -10.42
C ALA A 21 4.56 -9.32 -10.57
N LYS A 22 5.63 -8.51 -10.70
CA LYS A 22 7.03 -8.95 -10.78
C LYS A 22 7.68 -9.12 -9.40
N SER A 23 7.15 -8.47 -8.36
CA SER A 23 7.65 -8.61 -6.99
C SER A 23 7.65 -10.06 -6.52
N LYS A 24 8.56 -10.38 -5.61
CA LYS A 24 8.66 -11.72 -4.99
C LYS A 24 7.29 -12.12 -4.42
N ASN A 25 6.82 -13.31 -4.77
CA ASN A 25 5.50 -13.82 -4.39
C ASN A 25 4.31 -12.91 -4.77
N LYS A 26 4.50 -11.98 -5.73
CA LYS A 26 3.55 -10.94 -6.12
C LYS A 26 3.08 -10.09 -4.94
N THR A 27 3.97 -9.84 -3.99
CA THR A 27 3.69 -9.20 -2.70
C THR A 27 4.63 -8.01 -2.51
N THR A 28 4.11 -6.93 -1.93
CA THR A 28 4.89 -5.75 -1.54
C THR A 28 4.42 -5.22 -0.19
N CYS A 29 5.31 -4.53 0.51
CA CYS A 29 4.92 -3.61 1.57
C CYS A 29 4.28 -2.35 0.94
N TRP A 30 3.20 -1.86 1.55
CA TRP A 30 2.52 -0.64 1.14
C TRP A 30 3.04 0.54 1.95
N ASP A 31 4.30 0.90 1.70
CA ASP A 31 5.05 1.92 2.43
C ASP A 31 4.66 3.36 2.02
N GLY A 32 5.24 4.34 2.71
CA GLY A 32 5.22 5.72 2.23
C GLY A 32 3.92 6.49 2.46
N VAL A 33 2.95 5.89 3.16
CA VAL A 33 1.75 6.62 3.58
C VAL A 33 2.14 7.62 4.66
N ARG A 34 1.94 8.91 4.38
CA ARG A 34 2.22 10.05 5.28
C ARG A 34 0.98 10.88 5.61
N ASN A 35 -0.20 10.27 5.47
CA ASN A 35 -1.49 10.84 5.85
C ASN A 35 -2.04 10.12 7.09
N TYR A 36 -2.38 10.86 8.15
CA TYR A 36 -2.83 10.30 9.42
C TYR A 36 -4.12 9.49 9.30
N GLN A 37 -5.08 9.92 8.48
CA GLN A 37 -6.34 9.19 8.30
C GLN A 37 -6.12 7.88 7.55
N ALA A 38 -5.37 7.91 6.44
CA ALA A 38 -5.00 6.72 5.68
C ALA A 38 -4.21 5.73 6.55
N ARG A 39 -3.28 6.24 7.37
CA ARG A 39 -2.56 5.43 8.36
C ARG A 39 -3.52 4.76 9.34
N ASN A 40 -4.47 5.49 9.90
CA ASN A 40 -5.42 4.93 10.86
C ASN A 40 -6.27 3.81 10.23
N PHE A 41 -6.72 3.96 8.98
CA PHE A 41 -7.39 2.87 8.26
C PHE A 41 -6.52 1.61 8.15
N MET A 42 -5.24 1.76 7.80
CA MET A 42 -4.33 0.60 7.75
C MET A 42 -4.09 -0.02 9.13
N ARG A 43 -3.87 0.81 10.16
CA ARG A 43 -3.53 0.38 11.51
C ARG A 43 -4.70 -0.31 12.21
N ASP A 44 -5.87 0.32 12.17
CA ASP A 44 -6.98 -0.02 13.05
C ASP A 44 -7.97 -0.96 12.35
N GLU A 45 -8.09 -0.87 11.03
CA GLU A 45 -9.20 -1.48 10.30
C GLU A 45 -8.82 -2.52 9.24
N MET A 46 -7.67 -2.39 8.56
CA MET A 46 -7.24 -3.38 7.57
C MET A 46 -6.85 -4.70 8.24
N LYS A 47 -7.46 -5.80 7.79
CA LYS A 47 -7.22 -7.15 8.30
C LYS A 47 -6.77 -8.10 7.20
N ILE A 48 -6.01 -9.14 7.59
CA ILE A 48 -5.57 -10.17 6.65
C ILE A 48 -6.80 -10.76 5.93
N GLY A 49 -6.71 -10.83 4.60
CA GLY A 49 -7.77 -11.33 3.74
C GLY A 49 -8.72 -10.25 3.22
N ASP A 50 -8.68 -9.02 3.73
CA ASP A 50 -9.40 -7.89 3.12
C ASP A 50 -8.93 -7.66 1.68
N GLU A 51 -9.86 -7.23 0.83
CA GLU A 51 -9.59 -6.98 -0.59
C GLU A 51 -9.30 -5.50 -0.86
N VAL A 52 -8.36 -5.26 -1.75
CA VAL A 52 -7.81 -3.93 -2.00
C VAL A 52 -7.79 -3.66 -3.50
N LEU A 53 -8.56 -2.69 -3.96
CA LEU A 53 -8.46 -2.17 -5.32
C LEU A 53 -7.14 -1.40 -5.49
N PHE A 54 -6.41 -1.72 -6.57
CA PHE A 54 -5.17 -1.03 -6.92
C PHE A 54 -5.48 0.03 -7.98
N TYR A 55 -5.39 1.30 -7.59
CA TYR A 55 -5.72 2.45 -8.42
C TYR A 55 -4.44 3.14 -8.91
N HIS A 56 -4.31 3.30 -10.22
CA HIS A 56 -3.29 4.15 -10.82
C HIS A 56 -3.74 5.60 -10.77
N SER A 57 -3.05 6.39 -9.94
CA SER A 57 -3.23 7.83 -9.80
C SER A 57 -2.16 8.60 -10.57
N ASN A 58 -2.42 9.88 -10.85
CA ASN A 58 -1.52 10.75 -11.62
C ASN A 58 -1.10 10.11 -12.96
N ALA A 59 -2.05 9.42 -13.59
CA ALA A 59 -1.90 8.69 -14.84
C ALA A 59 -2.97 9.15 -15.85
N ASP A 60 -2.72 8.88 -17.13
CA ASP A 60 -3.69 9.12 -18.20
C ASP A 60 -3.97 7.82 -18.96
N PRO A 61 -5.13 7.17 -18.75
CA PRO A 61 -6.17 7.52 -17.77
C PRO A 61 -5.81 7.10 -16.34
N ASN A 62 -6.40 7.77 -15.35
CA ASN A 62 -6.47 7.22 -13.99
C ASN A 62 -7.53 6.12 -13.94
N ALA A 63 -7.19 4.97 -13.38
CA ALA A 63 -8.09 3.82 -13.36
C ALA A 63 -7.74 2.82 -12.25
N VAL A 64 -8.74 2.02 -11.86
CA VAL A 64 -8.53 0.78 -11.13
C VAL A 64 -8.00 -0.27 -12.11
N VAL A 65 -6.79 -0.75 -11.86
CA VAL A 65 -6.07 -1.66 -12.78
C VAL A 65 -6.05 -3.11 -12.30
N GLY A 66 -6.56 -3.38 -11.10
CA GLY A 66 -6.68 -4.72 -10.55
C GLY A 66 -7.04 -4.70 -9.07
N TYR A 67 -6.95 -5.87 -8.44
CA TYR A 67 -7.14 -5.99 -7.00
C TYR A 67 -6.13 -6.96 -6.35
N CYS A 68 -5.92 -6.68 -5.07
CA CYS A 68 -4.99 -7.34 -4.17
C CYS A 68 -5.74 -7.83 -2.94
N LYS A 69 -5.01 -8.49 -2.05
CA LYS A 69 -5.47 -8.81 -0.70
C LYS A 69 -4.42 -8.41 0.33
N VAL A 70 -4.85 -8.01 1.52
CA VAL A 70 -3.94 -7.83 2.66
C VAL A 70 -3.41 -9.19 3.10
N VAL A 71 -2.09 -9.32 3.20
CA VAL A 71 -1.41 -10.56 3.64
C VAL A 71 -0.58 -10.37 4.91
N LYS A 72 -0.40 -9.13 5.37
CA LYS A 72 0.19 -8.80 6.67
C LYS A 72 -0.49 -7.55 7.22
N GLU A 73 -0.96 -7.60 8.46
CA GLU A 73 -1.54 -6.44 9.16
C GLU A 73 -0.47 -5.38 9.44
N ALA A 74 -0.90 -4.21 9.91
CA ALA A 74 -0.05 -3.04 10.07
C ALA A 74 1.19 -3.33 10.92
N TYR A 75 2.34 -2.86 10.44
CA TYR A 75 3.62 -2.88 11.13
C TYR A 75 4.40 -1.60 10.80
N VAL A 76 5.48 -1.35 11.54
CA VAL A 76 6.29 -0.13 11.38
C VAL A 76 6.80 0.01 9.94
N ASP A 77 6.55 1.18 9.35
CA ASP A 77 7.11 1.53 8.03
C ASP A 77 8.58 1.90 8.20
N TYR A 78 9.49 0.99 7.87
CA TYR A 78 10.93 1.23 8.06
C TYR A 78 11.48 2.37 7.19
N THR A 79 10.80 2.76 6.11
CA THR A 79 11.24 3.84 5.21
C THR A 79 11.26 5.20 5.91
N GLN A 80 10.51 5.34 7.02
CA GLN A 80 10.47 6.60 7.77
C GLN A 80 11.78 6.93 8.49
N PHE A 81 12.69 5.97 8.64
CA PHE A 81 13.97 6.14 9.34
C PHE A 81 15.18 6.28 8.41
N ASP A 82 15.01 6.04 7.12
CA ASP A 82 16.10 6.04 6.14
C ASP A 82 16.25 7.43 5.50
N PRO A 83 17.35 8.18 5.76
CA PRO A 83 17.54 9.53 5.23
C PRO A 83 17.61 9.62 3.70
N ASP A 84 17.98 8.53 3.03
CA ASP A 84 18.08 8.47 1.56
C ASP A 84 16.73 8.09 0.92
N ASN A 85 15.74 7.72 1.72
CA ASN A 85 14.42 7.38 1.23
C ASN A 85 13.56 8.64 1.02
N LYS A 86 12.81 8.67 -0.09
CA LYS A 86 11.88 9.77 -0.43
C LYS A 86 10.83 10.05 0.65
N HIS A 87 10.52 9.06 1.49
CA HIS A 87 9.52 9.13 2.55
C HIS A 87 10.12 9.23 3.95
N TYR A 88 11.41 9.59 4.06
CA TYR A 88 12.08 9.84 5.32
C TYR A 88 11.29 10.81 6.19
N PHE A 89 11.19 10.52 7.49
CA PHE A 89 10.54 11.39 8.46
C PHE A 89 11.51 11.69 9.61
N PRO A 90 12.26 12.81 9.57
CA PRO A 90 13.28 13.14 10.57
C PRO A 90 12.80 13.19 12.02
N LYS A 91 11.48 13.35 12.23
CA LYS A 91 10.83 13.39 13.55
C LYS A 91 10.36 12.02 14.03
N ALA A 92 10.64 10.95 13.29
CA ALA A 92 10.27 9.59 13.68
C ALA A 92 11.03 9.19 14.94
N ASN A 93 10.31 8.78 15.99
CA ASN A 93 10.89 8.15 17.16
C ASN A 93 10.86 6.62 16.98
N PRO A 94 12.00 5.91 16.98
CA PRO A 94 12.03 4.45 16.89
C PRO A 94 11.23 3.71 17.97
N GLU A 95 11.07 4.31 19.16
CA GLU A 95 10.29 3.72 20.26
C GLU A 95 8.77 3.91 20.07
N ASN A 96 8.37 4.92 19.30
CA ASN A 96 6.97 5.21 18.99
C ASN A 96 6.81 5.72 17.56
N PRO A 97 7.01 4.85 16.55
CA PRO A 97 6.99 5.24 15.16
C PRO A 97 5.61 5.70 14.72
N PRO A 98 5.49 6.90 14.13
CA PRO A 98 4.21 7.44 13.71
C PRO A 98 3.62 6.74 12.48
N TRP A 99 4.45 6.13 11.62
CA TRP A 99 4.01 5.57 10.34
C TRP A 99 4.05 4.04 10.33
N VAL A 100 3.01 3.47 9.72
CA VAL A 100 2.85 2.02 9.55
C VAL A 100 2.54 1.71 8.09
N MET A 101 2.77 0.46 7.72
CA MET A 101 2.44 -0.11 6.43
C MET A 101 1.85 -1.52 6.60
N VAL A 102 1.21 -2.02 5.56
CA VAL A 102 0.69 -3.38 5.46
C VAL A 102 1.38 -4.10 4.30
N ASP A 103 1.30 -5.43 4.23
CA ASP A 103 1.68 -6.11 2.98
C ASP A 103 0.44 -6.45 2.17
N ILE A 104 0.49 -6.16 0.87
CA ILE A 104 -0.54 -6.55 -0.09
C ILE A 104 0.02 -7.52 -1.12
N LYS A 105 -0.81 -8.49 -1.50
CA LYS A 105 -0.50 -9.48 -2.53
C LYS A 105 -1.46 -9.34 -3.70
N LEU A 106 -0.93 -9.26 -4.90
CA LEU A 106 -1.73 -9.24 -6.13
C LEU A 106 -2.57 -10.51 -6.22
N VAL A 107 -3.87 -10.33 -6.47
CA VAL A 107 -4.80 -11.42 -6.77
C VAL A 107 -5.10 -11.45 -8.26
N LYS A 108 -5.47 -10.30 -8.84
CA LYS A 108 -5.81 -10.20 -10.26
C LYS A 108 -5.49 -8.82 -10.82
N LYS A 109 -4.79 -8.78 -11.95
CA LYS A 109 -4.73 -7.61 -12.83
C LYS A 109 -5.93 -7.62 -13.77
N PHE A 110 -6.56 -6.46 -13.97
CA PHE A 110 -7.68 -6.34 -14.89
C PHE A 110 -7.20 -6.26 -16.33
N LYS A 111 -7.91 -6.94 -17.23
CA LYS A 111 -7.67 -6.86 -18.67
C LYS A 111 -8.07 -5.47 -19.21
N ASN A 112 -9.16 -4.93 -18.68
CA ASN A 112 -9.67 -3.61 -18.97
C ASN A 112 -9.71 -2.83 -17.65
N PRO A 113 -8.88 -1.79 -17.49
CA PRO A 113 -8.97 -0.86 -16.35
C PRO A 113 -10.35 -0.19 -16.26
N VAL A 114 -10.79 0.16 -15.04
CA VAL A 114 -12.11 0.75 -14.75
C VAL A 114 -11.97 2.10 -14.08
#